data_AF-A0A972UBT4-F1
#
_entry.id   AF-A0A972UBT4-F1
#
_cell.length_a   1.000
_cell.length_b   1.000
_cell.length_c   1.000
_cell.angle_alpha   90.00
_cell.angle_beta   90.00
_cell.angle_gamma   90.00
#
_symmetry.space_group_name_H-M   'P 1'
#
loop_
_entity.id
_entity.type
_entity.pdbx_description
1 polymer ?
#
loop_
_entity_poly.entity_id
_entity_poly.type
_entity_poly.pdbx_seq_one_letter_code
_entity_poly.pdbx_strand_id
1 'polypeptide(L)'
;ILGIPVADLFIGRDSVQVHDMLRNRYFIGASNDRNLEKILGVGTASGILGGSLLGLVDIMEPAENIVSVKTGEGFVSFRVRSGAGSKVVVVDGATRTLRALIIEDSLGRVQSEVHFRDFESCMVEGRAALVPRTVSIVLPGPSGSGESQLVISYDERAFNGRNAGMKMPIPEGARVVSLDDTASLPWM
;
A
#
# COMPACT_ATOMS: atom_id res chain seq x y z
N ILE A 1 -24.91 -8.85 8.91
CA ILE A 1 -24.28 -7.70 8.23
C ILE A 1 -24.92 -7.62 6.85
N LEU A 2 -25.65 -6.55 6.54
CA LEU A 2 -26.12 -6.28 5.18
C LEU A 2 -24.97 -5.60 4.42
N GLY A 3 -24.39 -6.29 3.44
CA GLY A 3 -23.34 -5.73 2.59
C GLY A 3 -23.97 -4.91 1.48
N ILE A 4 -23.99 -3.59 1.63
CA ILE A 4 -24.35 -2.68 0.54
C ILE A 4 -23.04 -2.30 -0.14
N PRO A 5 -22.81 -2.67 -1.42
CA PRO A 5 -21.63 -2.25 -2.14
C PRO A 5 -21.68 -0.72 -2.32
N VAL A 6 -20.63 -0.04 -1.85
CA VAL A 6 -20.57 1.43 -1.86
C VAL A 6 -19.70 1.97 -2.98
N ALA A 7 -18.66 1.22 -3.37
CA ALA A 7 -17.78 1.61 -4.46
C ALA A 7 -17.04 0.41 -5.07
N ASP A 8 -16.72 0.54 -6.36
CA ASP A 8 -15.67 -0.25 -7.01
C ASP A 8 -14.39 0.58 -7.11
N LEU A 9 -13.24 -0.05 -6.84
CA LEU A 9 -11.93 0.61 -6.83
C LEU A 9 -10.95 -0.15 -7.72
N PHE A 10 -10.27 0.59 -8.59
CA PHE A 10 -9.14 0.10 -9.37
C PHE A 10 -7.92 1.00 -9.15
N ILE A 11 -6.87 0.43 -8.55
CA ILE A 11 -5.57 1.09 -8.37
C ILE A 11 -4.61 0.48 -9.39
N GLY A 12 -4.30 1.23 -10.44
CA GLY A 12 -3.29 0.89 -11.42
C GLY A 12 -1.97 1.61 -11.14
N ARG A 13 -0.96 1.27 -11.95
CA ARG A 13 0.36 1.92 -11.91
C ARG A 13 0.27 3.42 -12.19
N ASP A 14 -0.47 3.80 -13.22
CA ASP A 14 -0.50 5.18 -13.71
C ASP A 14 -1.80 5.91 -13.35
N SER A 15 -2.86 5.18 -13.03
CA SER A 15 -4.18 5.75 -12.73
C SER A 15 -4.89 5.05 -11.59
N VAL A 16 -5.73 5.80 -10.89
CA VAL A 16 -6.70 5.29 -9.92
C VAL A 16 -8.10 5.63 -10.42
N GLN A 17 -9.01 4.67 -10.31
CA GLN A 17 -10.38 4.77 -10.79
C GLN A 17 -11.33 4.32 -9.69
N VAL A 18 -12.40 5.06 -9.45
CA VAL A 18 -13.41 4.73 -8.43
C VAL A 18 -14.81 4.91 -9.01
N HIS A 19 -15.67 3.91 -8.87
CA HIS A 19 -17.10 4.08 -9.11
C HIS A 19 -17.83 4.24 -7.78
N ASP A 20 -18.37 5.43 -7.52
CA ASP A 20 -19.35 5.66 -6.45
C ASP A 20 -20.69 5.05 -6.89
N MET A 21 -21.00 3.88 -6.35
CA MET A 21 -22.21 3.14 -6.71
C MET A 21 -23.48 3.80 -6.16
N LEU A 22 -23.37 4.60 -5.09
CA LEU A 22 -24.50 5.28 -4.47
C LEU A 22 -24.95 6.49 -5.29
N ARG A 23 -24.02 7.19 -5.94
CA ARG A 23 -24.29 8.40 -6.73
C ARG A 23 -24.12 8.23 -8.23
N ASN A 24 -23.76 7.03 -8.67
CA ASN A 24 -23.37 6.71 -10.03
C ASN A 24 -22.34 7.70 -10.61
N ARG A 25 -21.24 7.90 -9.89
CA ARG A 25 -20.13 8.78 -10.33
C ARG A 25 -18.88 7.97 -10.55
N TYR A 26 -18.21 8.22 -11.67
CA TYR A 26 -16.97 7.56 -12.02
C TYR A 26 -15.81 8.54 -11.89
N PHE A 27 -14.95 8.31 -10.93
CA PHE A 27 -13.77 9.12 -10.63
C PHE A 27 -12.55 8.51 -11.31
N ILE A 28 -11.73 9.33 -11.96
CA ILE A 28 -10.46 8.91 -12.58
C ILE A 28 -9.39 9.99 -12.37
N GLY A 29 -8.16 9.58 -12.07
CA GLY A 29 -7.01 10.49 -12.00
C GLY A 29 -5.69 9.75 -11.88
N ALA A 30 -4.60 10.49 -11.73
CA ALA A 30 -3.27 9.92 -11.62
C ALA A 30 -3.07 9.12 -10.32
N SER A 31 -2.25 8.06 -10.40
CA SER A 31 -1.82 7.28 -9.23
C SER A 31 -0.74 8.03 -8.46
N ASN A 32 -1.17 8.99 -7.63
CA ASN A 32 -0.30 9.79 -6.77
C ASN A 32 -0.83 9.80 -5.34
N ASP A 33 0.02 10.21 -4.40
CA ASP A 33 -0.29 10.24 -2.97
C ASP A 33 -1.58 11.02 -2.67
N ARG A 34 -1.74 12.19 -3.28
CA ARG A 34 -2.92 13.06 -3.09
C ARG A 34 -4.22 12.37 -3.48
N ASN A 35 -4.27 11.66 -4.60
CA ASN A 35 -5.48 10.99 -5.06
C ASN A 35 -5.76 9.70 -4.29
N LEU A 36 -4.72 8.95 -3.91
CA LEU A 36 -4.89 7.78 -3.05
C LEU A 36 -5.33 8.18 -1.65
N GLU A 37 -4.85 9.29 -1.12
CA GLU A 37 -5.32 9.87 0.13
C GLU A 37 -6.82 10.16 0.09
N LYS A 38 -7.32 10.78 -1.00
CA LYS A 38 -8.76 11.05 -1.18
C LYS A 38 -9.63 9.80 -1.26
N ILE A 39 -9.05 8.63 -1.54
CA ILE A 39 -9.79 7.36 -1.69
C ILE A 39 -9.68 6.49 -0.45
N LEU A 40 -8.48 6.42 0.13
CA LEU A 40 -8.13 5.48 1.19
C LEU A 40 -8.00 6.16 2.56
N GLY A 41 -7.94 7.49 2.61
CA GLY A 41 -7.72 8.27 3.83
C GLY A 41 -6.27 8.30 4.30
N VAL A 42 -5.32 7.91 3.43
CA VAL A 42 -3.91 7.66 3.78
C VAL A 42 -2.98 8.41 2.82
N GLY A 43 -2.35 9.48 3.34
CA GLY A 43 -1.55 10.48 2.58
C GLY A 43 -0.26 10.02 1.92
N THR A 44 0.24 8.81 2.19
CA THR A 44 1.54 8.32 1.69
C THR A 44 1.43 7.00 0.94
N ALA A 45 0.24 6.72 0.44
CA ALA A 45 -0.12 5.40 -0.05
C ALA A 45 0.41 5.10 -1.47
N SER A 46 0.86 6.05 -2.29
CA SER A 46 1.30 5.74 -3.67
C SER A 46 2.62 4.97 -3.71
N GLY A 47 3.61 5.41 -2.92
CA GLY A 47 4.90 4.73 -2.79
C GLY A 47 4.82 3.43 -1.99
N ILE A 48 3.81 3.30 -1.12
CA ILE A 48 3.61 2.13 -0.26
C ILE A 48 2.75 1.07 -0.96
N LEU A 49 1.66 1.40 -1.63
CA LEU A 49 0.74 0.39 -2.17
C LEU A 49 1.30 -0.35 -3.39
N GLY A 50 2.25 0.25 -4.12
CA GLY A 50 3.00 -0.43 -5.17
C GLY A 50 3.82 -1.58 -4.59
N GLY A 51 3.36 -2.81 -4.78
CA GLY A 51 4.04 -4.02 -4.29
C GLY A 51 3.77 -4.36 -2.82
N SER A 52 3.67 -3.38 -1.91
CA SER A 52 3.57 -3.73 -0.47
C SER A 52 2.26 -4.43 -0.12
N LEU A 53 1.19 -4.25 -0.89
CA LEU A 53 -0.03 -5.06 -0.75
C LEU A 53 0.23 -6.57 -0.91
N LEU A 54 1.28 -6.94 -1.63
CA LEU A 54 1.74 -8.31 -1.82
C LEU A 54 2.88 -8.70 -0.87
N GLY A 55 3.25 -7.84 0.08
CA GLY A 55 4.45 -7.99 0.90
C GLY A 55 5.75 -7.77 0.14
N LEU A 56 5.68 -7.14 -1.04
CA LEU A 56 6.85 -6.82 -1.87
C LEU A 56 7.19 -5.35 -1.67
N VAL A 57 8.41 -5.06 -1.22
CA VAL A 57 8.90 -3.69 -1.14
C VAL A 57 10.11 -3.57 -2.03
N ASP A 58 10.02 -2.68 -3.02
CA ASP A 58 11.16 -2.34 -3.86
C ASP A 58 12.12 -1.43 -3.06
N ILE A 59 13.22 -2.03 -2.61
CA ILE A 59 14.37 -1.30 -2.05
C ILE A 59 15.31 -1.04 -3.22
N MET A 60 15.10 0.11 -3.86
CA MET A 60 15.87 0.53 -5.04
C MET A 60 17.24 1.12 -4.66
N GLU A 61 17.44 1.45 -3.39
CA GLU A 61 18.69 1.97 -2.88
C GLU A 61 19.82 0.92 -2.97
N PRO A 62 21.02 1.30 -3.41
CA PRO A 62 22.14 0.36 -3.49
C PRO A 62 22.61 -0.08 -2.09
N ALA A 63 23.26 -1.25 -2.01
CA ALA A 63 23.70 -1.82 -0.74
C ALA A 63 24.66 -0.91 0.05
N GLU A 64 25.41 -0.04 -0.62
CA GLU A 64 26.28 0.97 0.01
C GLU A 64 25.52 2.01 0.84
N ASN A 65 24.21 2.15 0.63
CA ASN A 65 23.35 3.03 1.43
C ASN A 65 22.88 2.38 2.74
N ILE A 66 23.22 1.11 3.00
CA ILE A 66 22.93 0.49 4.29
C ILE A 66 23.84 1.12 5.35
N VAL A 67 23.25 1.91 6.24
CA VAL A 67 23.98 2.66 7.28
C VAL A 67 23.99 1.95 8.62
N SER A 68 23.09 1.00 8.83
CA SER A 68 23.03 0.21 10.05
C SER A 68 22.37 -1.13 9.80
N VAL A 69 22.91 -2.18 10.44
CA VAL A 69 22.30 -3.51 10.51
C VAL A 69 22.18 -3.88 11.98
N LYS A 70 20.99 -4.32 12.39
CA LYS A 70 20.75 -4.85 13.74
C LYS A 70 20.15 -6.24 13.64
N THR A 71 20.50 -7.10 14.57
CA THR A 71 19.98 -8.46 14.68
C THR A 71 19.45 -8.68 16.09
N GLY A 72 18.29 -9.31 16.23
CA GLY A 72 17.69 -9.61 17.53
C GLY A 72 16.40 -10.39 17.39
N GLU A 73 16.10 -11.26 18.35
CA GLU A 73 14.83 -12.02 18.43
C GLU A 73 14.44 -12.77 17.13
N GLY A 74 15.43 -13.24 16.36
CA GLY A 74 15.19 -13.93 15.09
C GLY A 74 14.94 -13.00 13.89
N PHE A 75 15.02 -11.68 14.09
CA PHE A 75 14.89 -10.67 13.05
C PHE A 75 16.23 -10.02 12.68
N VAL A 76 16.30 -9.55 11.45
CA VAL A 76 17.38 -8.70 10.93
C VAL A 76 16.75 -7.40 10.45
N SER A 77 17.22 -6.26 10.95
CA SER A 77 16.78 -4.95 10.48
C SER A 77 17.91 -4.19 9.79
N PHE A 78 17.58 -3.60 8.64
CA PHE A 78 18.48 -2.78 7.83
C PHE A 78 17.96 -1.36 7.83
N ARG A 79 18.79 -0.40 8.24
CA ARG A 79 18.51 1.02 8.00
C ARG A 79 19.23 1.44 6.74
N VAL A 80 18.47 1.86 5.74
CA VAL A 80 18.95 2.24 4.41
C VAL A 80 18.73 3.74 4.23
N ARG A 81 19.78 4.49 3.91
CA ARG A 81 19.70 5.91 3.61
C ARG A 81 19.04 6.11 2.24
N SER A 82 18.06 7.00 2.17
CA SER A 82 17.42 7.42 0.92
C SER A 82 17.55 8.94 0.75
N GLY A 83 17.27 9.46 -0.45
CA GLY A 83 17.34 10.91 -0.71
C GLY A 83 16.42 11.77 0.16
N ALA A 84 15.34 11.19 0.69
CA ALA A 84 14.35 11.88 1.52
C ALA A 84 14.47 11.58 3.03
N GLY A 85 15.39 10.70 3.44
CA GLY A 85 15.55 10.27 4.83
C GLY A 85 16.12 8.87 4.94
N SER A 86 15.38 7.96 5.58
CA SER A 86 15.77 6.55 5.68
C SER A 86 14.60 5.59 5.63
N LYS A 87 14.88 4.37 5.20
CA LYS A 87 13.97 3.22 5.29
C LYS A 87 14.54 2.24 6.31
N VAL A 88 13.72 1.77 7.25
CA VAL A 88 14.06 0.65 8.12
C VAL A 88 13.28 -0.57 7.64
N VAL A 89 14.01 -1.60 7.25
CA VAL A 89 13.49 -2.83 6.66
C VAL A 89 13.70 -3.93 7.68
N VAL A 90 12.63 -4.57 8.16
CA VAL A 90 12.69 -5.63 9.17
C VAL A 90 12.35 -6.95 8.53
N VAL A 91 13.27 -7.90 8.58
CA VAL A 91 13.16 -9.22 7.93
C VAL A 91 13.22 -10.32 8.97
N ASP A 92 12.37 -11.32 8.80
CA ASP A 92 12.42 -12.58 9.56
C ASP A 92 13.60 -13.43 9.09
N GLY A 93 14.53 -13.75 9.98
CA GLY A 93 15.76 -14.45 9.62
C GLY A 93 15.54 -15.91 9.17
N ALA A 94 14.48 -16.56 9.64
CA ALA A 94 14.17 -17.94 9.30
C ALA A 94 13.42 -18.05 7.96
N THR A 95 12.40 -17.23 7.78
CA THR A 95 11.50 -17.30 6.60
C THR A 95 11.90 -16.34 5.48
N ARG A 96 12.80 -15.40 5.77
CA ARG A 96 13.24 -14.32 4.86
C ARG A 96 12.09 -13.43 4.39
N THR A 97 10.97 -13.43 5.09
CA THR A 97 9.82 -12.56 4.81
C THR A 97 10.04 -11.18 5.40
N LEU A 98 9.63 -10.15 4.66
CA LEU A 98 9.58 -8.79 5.17
C LEU A 98 8.47 -8.67 6.23
N ARG A 99 8.81 -8.26 7.45
CA ARG A 99 7.86 -8.10 8.57
C ARG A 99 7.41 -6.66 8.74
N ALA A 100 8.30 -5.71 8.51
CA ALA A 100 7.95 -4.31 8.55
C ALA A 100 8.82 -3.46 7.62
N LEU A 101 8.23 -2.37 7.13
CA LEU A 101 8.89 -1.25 6.49
C LEU A 101 8.53 0.03 7.24
N ILE A 102 9.53 0.75 7.74
CA ILE A 102 9.35 2.04 8.39
C ILE A 102 10.03 3.09 7.53
N ILE A 103 9.30 4.14 7.18
CA ILE A 103 9.83 5.27 6.41
C ILE A 103 10.04 6.43 7.37
N GLU A 104 11.26 6.97 7.39
CA GLU A 104 11.67 8.08 8.23
C GLU A 104 12.09 9.26 7.36
N ASP A 105 11.82 10.48 7.84
CA ASP A 105 12.35 11.70 7.21
C ASP A 105 13.85 11.91 7.52
N SER A 106 14.42 12.99 6.97
CA SER A 106 15.82 13.36 7.20
C SER A 106 16.18 13.67 8.66
N LEU A 107 15.18 13.92 9.52
CA LEU A 107 15.34 14.13 10.96
C LEU A 107 15.15 12.83 11.76
N GLY A 108 14.88 11.71 11.09
CA GLY A 108 14.63 10.41 11.72
C GLY A 108 13.23 10.28 12.32
N ARG A 109 12.29 11.15 11.95
CA ARG A 109 10.88 11.04 12.39
C ARG A 109 10.14 10.08 11.48
N VAL A 110 9.40 9.15 12.08
CA VAL A 110 8.57 8.18 11.35
C VAL A 110 7.49 8.93 10.58
N GLN A 111 7.44 8.70 9.27
CA GLN A 111 6.42 9.19 8.34
C GLN A 111 5.34 8.14 8.07
N SER A 112 5.73 6.86 8.08
CA SER A 112 4.81 5.74 7.93
C SER A 112 5.44 4.44 8.40
N GLU A 113 4.59 3.51 8.83
CA GLU A 113 4.94 2.13 9.11
C GLU A 113 4.03 1.20 8.35
N VAL A 114 4.61 0.14 7.79
CA VAL A 114 3.89 -0.94 7.13
C VAL A 114 4.27 -2.23 7.83
N HIS A 115 3.29 -2.97 8.32
CA HIS A 115 3.50 -4.25 8.99
C HIS A 115 2.83 -5.37 8.19
N PHE A 116 3.56 -6.47 8.03
CA PHE A 116 3.14 -7.65 7.28
C PHE A 116 2.99 -8.83 8.25
N ARG A 117 1.81 -9.43 8.28
CA ARG A 117 1.45 -10.48 9.25
C ARG A 117 0.70 -11.64 8.59
N ASP A 118 0.55 -12.71 9.37
CA ASP A 118 -0.27 -13.87 9.03
C ASP A 118 0.08 -14.47 7.67
N PHE A 119 1.37 -14.78 7.47
CA PHE A 119 1.85 -15.26 6.17
C PHE A 119 1.23 -16.60 5.81
N GLU A 120 0.82 -16.72 4.55
CA GLU A 120 0.33 -17.97 3.95
C GLU A 120 1.25 -18.41 2.81
N SER A 121 1.24 -19.71 2.52
CA SER A 121 1.91 -20.25 1.35
C SER A 121 0.98 -20.22 0.16
N CYS A 122 1.42 -19.58 -0.93
CA CYS A 122 0.69 -19.53 -2.19
C CYS A 122 1.59 -19.94 -3.36
N MET A 123 0.98 -20.38 -4.46
CA MET A 123 1.70 -20.67 -5.71
C MET A 123 1.70 -19.44 -6.62
N VAL A 124 2.88 -18.91 -6.92
CA VAL A 124 3.09 -17.78 -7.84
C VAL A 124 3.99 -18.26 -8.98
N GLU A 125 3.49 -18.22 -10.22
CA GLU A 125 4.23 -18.72 -11.40
C GLU A 125 4.81 -20.14 -11.22
N GLY A 126 4.10 -21.02 -10.52
CA GLY A 126 4.55 -22.40 -10.26
C GLY A 126 5.59 -22.54 -9.14
N ARG A 127 5.88 -21.48 -8.39
CA ARG A 127 6.76 -21.50 -7.21
C ARG A 127 5.98 -21.22 -5.94
N ALA A 128 6.27 -21.95 -4.88
CA ALA A 128 5.74 -21.64 -3.56
C ALA A 128 6.38 -20.35 -3.03
N ALA A 129 5.56 -19.40 -2.60
CA ALA A 129 5.97 -18.15 -1.97
C ALA A 129 5.19 -17.94 -0.68
N LEU A 130 5.81 -17.31 0.31
CA LEU A 130 5.12 -16.83 1.50
C LEU A 130 4.68 -15.39 1.28
N VAL A 131 3.40 -15.13 1.46
CA VAL A 131 2.79 -13.82 1.24
C VAL A 131 1.94 -13.42 2.45
N PRO A 132 1.88 -12.14 2.83
CA PRO A 132 1.12 -11.72 4.02
C PRO A 132 -0.38 -11.83 3.77
N ARG A 133 -1.14 -12.33 4.75
CA ARG A 133 -2.62 -12.23 4.74
C ARG A 133 -3.14 -10.96 5.39
N THR A 134 -2.30 -10.27 6.15
CA THR A 134 -2.65 -9.00 6.77
C THR A 134 -1.54 -7.99 6.50
N VAL A 135 -1.93 -6.83 5.97
CA VAL A 135 -1.06 -5.66 5.80
C VAL A 135 -1.68 -4.52 6.58
N SER A 136 -0.94 -3.94 7.52
CA SER A 136 -1.38 -2.74 8.24
C SER A 136 -0.44 -1.58 7.98
N ILE A 137 -1.00 -0.46 7.55
CA ILE A 137 -0.29 0.80 7.33
C ILE A 137 -0.69 1.75 8.45
N VAL A 138 0.31 2.30 9.14
CA VAL A 138 0.13 3.29 10.21
C VAL A 138 0.81 4.58 9.77
N LEU A 139 0.04 5.66 9.78
CA LEU A 139 0.53 7.02 9.54
C LEU A 139 0.44 7.81 10.84
N PRO A 140 1.57 8.26 11.38
CA PRO A 140 1.55 9.25 12.43
C PRO A 140 0.86 10.52 11.92
N GLY A 141 -0.18 10.98 12.61
CA GLY A 141 -0.81 12.25 12.28
C GLY A 141 0.07 13.44 12.70
N PRO A 142 -0.18 14.64 12.15
CA PRO A 142 0.42 15.87 12.67
C PRO A 142 0.15 16.00 14.17
N SER A 143 1.08 16.62 14.90
CA SER A 143 1.07 16.72 16.36
C SER A 143 -0.33 17.00 16.93
N GLY A 144 -0.89 16.04 17.67
CA GLY A 144 -2.20 16.14 18.33
C GLY A 144 -3.40 15.57 17.55
N SER A 145 -3.23 15.10 16.32
CA SER A 145 -4.34 14.59 15.48
C SER A 145 -4.58 13.07 15.53
N GLY A 146 -3.86 12.33 16.37
CA GLY A 146 -3.93 10.86 16.43
C GLY A 146 -3.16 10.19 15.28
N GLU A 147 -3.28 8.88 15.13
CA GLU A 147 -2.71 8.13 14.01
C GLU A 147 -3.81 7.69 13.04
N SER A 148 -3.52 7.67 11.74
CA SER A 148 -4.39 7.07 10.73
C SER A 148 -3.91 5.66 10.45
N GLN A 149 -4.85 4.70 10.41
CA GLN A 149 -4.53 3.30 10.18
C GLN A 149 -5.38 2.72 9.04
N LEU A 150 -4.73 2.02 8.11
CA LEU A 150 -5.37 1.19 7.11
C LEU A 150 -4.97 -0.27 7.32
N VAL A 151 -5.96 -1.14 7.48
CA VAL A 151 -5.75 -2.58 7.62
C VAL A 151 -6.38 -3.28 6.43
N ILE A 152 -5.60 -4.12 5.76
CA ILE A 152 -6.02 -4.93 4.62
C ILE A 152 -5.83 -6.38 5.00
N SER A 153 -6.93 -7.11 5.13
CA SER A 153 -6.96 -8.54 5.43
C SER A 153 -7.51 -9.31 4.24
N TYR A 154 -6.77 -10.31 3.79
CA TYR A 154 -7.11 -11.12 2.63
C TYR A 154 -7.81 -12.40 3.08
N ASP A 155 -9.04 -12.57 2.62
CA ASP A 155 -9.79 -13.83 2.78
C ASP A 155 -9.42 -14.80 1.66
N GLU A 156 -9.55 -14.35 0.41
CA GLU A 156 -9.14 -15.07 -0.80
C GLU A 156 -8.14 -14.25 -1.61
N ARG A 157 -7.22 -14.95 -2.30
CA ARG A 157 -6.21 -14.31 -3.16
C ARG A 157 -5.97 -15.13 -4.41
N ALA A 158 -5.92 -14.45 -5.54
CA ALA A 158 -5.46 -14.99 -6.82
C ALA A 158 -4.38 -14.07 -7.40
N PHE A 159 -3.34 -14.68 -7.98
CA PHE A 159 -2.29 -13.95 -8.67
C PHE A 159 -2.54 -13.97 -10.17
N ASN A 160 -2.57 -12.78 -10.76
CA ASN A 160 -2.69 -12.61 -12.20
C ASN A 160 -1.45 -13.16 -12.93
N GLY A 161 -1.63 -13.79 -14.08
CA GLY A 161 -0.51 -14.16 -14.96
C GLY A 161 0.16 -12.92 -15.58
N ARG A 162 1.41 -13.06 -16.07
CA ARG A 162 2.24 -11.93 -16.57
C ARG A 162 1.58 -10.95 -17.53
N ASN A 163 0.58 -11.39 -18.30
CA ASN A 163 -0.09 -10.58 -19.32
C ASN A 163 -1.58 -10.36 -19.05
N ALA A 164 -2.07 -10.71 -17.86
CA ALA A 164 -3.46 -10.47 -17.49
C ALA A 164 -3.63 -8.99 -17.13
N GLY A 165 -4.03 -8.18 -18.10
CA GLY A 165 -4.44 -6.80 -17.86
C GLY A 165 -5.84 -6.77 -17.26
N MET A 166 -6.00 -6.10 -16.13
CA MET A 166 -7.31 -5.77 -15.56
C MET A 166 -7.68 -4.35 -15.97
N LYS A 167 -8.92 -4.14 -16.40
CA LYS A 167 -9.48 -2.82 -16.69
C LYS A 167 -10.82 -2.70 -15.99
N MET A 168 -11.05 -1.55 -15.35
CA MET A 168 -12.35 -1.21 -14.80
C MET A 168 -13.20 -0.57 -15.92
N PRO A 169 -14.36 -1.15 -16.29
CA PRO A 169 -15.24 -0.52 -17.26
C PRO A 169 -15.89 0.73 -16.64
N ILE A 170 -16.17 1.74 -17.48
CA ILE A 170 -16.98 2.88 -17.06
C ILE A 170 -18.45 2.42 -17.02
N PRO A 171 -19.14 2.51 -15.88
CA PRO A 171 -20.54 2.11 -15.77
C PRO A 171 -21.46 2.97 -16.64
N GLU A 172 -22.54 2.37 -17.13
CA GLU A 172 -23.50 3.06 -17.98
C GLU A 172 -24.17 4.24 -17.25
N GLY A 173 -24.24 5.39 -17.94
CA GLY A 173 -24.83 6.61 -17.39
C GLY A 173 -24.04 7.24 -16.23
N ALA A 174 -22.87 6.71 -15.88
CA ALA A 174 -22.06 7.28 -14.81
C ALA A 174 -21.46 8.63 -15.23
N ARG A 175 -21.56 9.63 -14.34
CA ARG A 175 -20.88 10.91 -14.56
C ARG A 175 -19.40 10.75 -14.30
N VAL A 176 -18.57 10.98 -15.33
CA VAL A 176 -17.12 10.97 -15.20
C VAL A 176 -16.62 12.26 -14.55
N VAL A 177 -15.78 12.13 -13.54
CA VAL A 177 -15.21 13.23 -12.75
C VAL A 177 -13.71 13.02 -12.60
N SER A 178 -12.94 14.09 -12.77
CA SER A 178 -11.50 14.11 -12.52
C SER A 178 -11.21 14.07 -11.02
N LEU A 179 -10.45 13.09 -10.56
CA LEU A 179 -9.95 13.04 -9.18
C LEU A 179 -8.95 14.17 -8.92
N ASP A 180 -8.15 14.53 -9.92
CA ASP A 180 -7.10 15.54 -9.79
C ASP A 180 -7.69 16.91 -9.39
N ASP A 181 -8.88 17.22 -9.91
CA ASP A 181 -9.60 18.48 -9.68
C ASP A 181 -10.57 18.44 -8.49
N THR A 182 -10.81 17.25 -7.92
CA THR A 182 -11.74 17.07 -6.81
C THR A 182 -11.03 17.28 -5.47
N ALA A 183 -11.62 18.07 -4.57
CA ALA A 183 -11.05 18.33 -3.24
C ALA A 183 -11.14 17.11 -2.31
N SER A 184 -12.30 16.45 -2.23
CA SER A 184 -12.56 15.26 -1.42
C SER A 184 -13.66 14.39 -2.05
N LEU A 185 -13.68 13.11 -1.70
CA LEU A 185 -14.72 12.17 -2.14
C LEU A 185 -15.89 12.16 -1.15
N PRO A 186 -17.13 11.97 -1.61
CA PRO A 186 -18.33 12.19 -0.78
C PRO A 186 -18.61 11.12 0.29
N TRP A 187 -17.72 10.14 0.46
CA TRP A 187 -17.78 9.12 1.53
C TRP A 187 -16.58 9.19 2.49
N MET A 188 -15.73 10.21 2.35
CA MET A 188 -14.67 10.56 3.29
C MET A 188 -14.83 12.01 3.74
#